data_AF-A0AB39QZH7-F1
#
_entry.id   AF-A0AB39QZH7-F1
#
_cell.length_a   1.000
_cell.length_b   1.000
_cell.length_c   1.000
_cell.angle_alpha   90.00
_cell.angle_beta   90.00
_cell.angle_gamma   90.00
#
_symmetry.space_group_name_H-M   'P 1'
#
loop_
_entity.id
_entity.type
_entity.pdbx_description
1 polymer ?
#
loop_
_entity_poly.entity_id
_entity_poly.type
_entity_poly.pdbx_seq_one_letter_code
_entity_poly.pdbx_strand_id
1 'polypeptide(L)'
;MALALCSPAALPTTPSPASPVGSELIVVGIFLLVFWGGSACFSLWRAQRLWKDPDYYRHVVGQGVFRFRDDINRGLVRGWAPFSAGGVALTAAMTMLVVGGVGRRPYKGSVAALVVAAVLIVVFLAGVVLQLSVAWFNRPRWCVPAYLRDESGAWAQRHPRKAR
;
A
#
# COMPACT_ATOMS: atom_id res chain seq x y z
N MET A 1 -24.68 -65.60 -41.79
CA MET A 1 -23.46 -64.77 -41.87
C MET A 1 -23.76 -63.46 -41.17
N ALA A 2 -23.57 -63.43 -39.84
CA ALA A 2 -23.92 -62.32 -38.97
C ALA A 2 -22.65 -61.83 -38.28
N LEU A 3 -22.17 -60.65 -38.66
CA LEU A 3 -21.04 -59.98 -38.03
C LEU A 3 -21.58 -59.07 -36.92
N ALA A 4 -21.51 -59.56 -35.68
CA ALA A 4 -21.77 -58.78 -34.49
C ALA A 4 -20.61 -57.80 -34.25
N LEU A 5 -20.84 -56.52 -34.49
CA LEU A 5 -19.94 -55.43 -34.13
C LEU A 5 -19.96 -55.25 -32.60
N CYS A 6 -18.92 -55.74 -31.92
CA CYS A 6 -18.64 -55.39 -30.53
C CYS A 6 -18.25 -53.91 -30.45
N SER A 7 -19.05 -53.13 -29.73
CA SER A 7 -18.77 -51.75 -29.37
C SER A 7 -17.78 -51.72 -28.20
N PRO A 8 -16.63 -51.02 -28.28
CA PRO A 8 -15.74 -50.89 -27.13
C PRO A 8 -16.35 -49.89 -26.14
N ALA A 9 -16.72 -50.39 -24.95
CA ALA A 9 -17.13 -49.56 -23.82
C ALA A 9 -16.03 -48.55 -23.49
N ALA A 10 -16.34 -47.26 -23.67
CA ALA A 10 -15.47 -46.17 -23.26
C ALA A 10 -15.29 -46.20 -21.74
N LEU A 11 -14.03 -46.36 -21.30
CA LEU A 11 -13.64 -46.28 -19.89
C LEU A 11 -14.10 -44.93 -19.30
N PRO A 12 -14.64 -44.90 -18.07
CA PRO A 12 -14.88 -43.64 -17.37
C PRO A 12 -13.54 -42.97 -17.09
N THR A 13 -13.31 -41.81 -17.70
CA THR A 13 -12.18 -40.93 -17.40
C THR A 13 -12.33 -40.46 -15.96
N THR A 14 -11.46 -40.93 -15.07
CA THR A 14 -11.37 -40.42 -13.70
C THR A 14 -11.17 -38.90 -13.75
N PRO A 15 -11.95 -38.10 -13.01
CA PRO A 15 -11.77 -36.66 -12.98
C PRO A 15 -10.37 -36.35 -12.45
N SER A 16 -9.57 -35.68 -13.27
CA SER A 16 -8.25 -35.18 -12.90
C SER A 16 -8.39 -34.34 -11.61
N PRO A 17 -7.58 -34.58 -10.56
CA PRO A 17 -7.63 -33.77 -9.36
C PRO A 17 -7.35 -32.32 -9.76
N ALA A 18 -8.32 -31.44 -9.52
CA ALA A 18 -8.19 -30.01 -9.74
C ALA A 18 -6.84 -29.56 -9.14
N SER A 19 -5.99 -28.98 -9.98
CA SER A 19 -4.60 -28.73 -9.62
C SER A 19 -4.53 -27.83 -8.36
N PRO A 20 -3.71 -28.18 -7.35
CA PRO A 20 -3.63 -27.47 -6.06
C PRO A 20 -3.19 -26.00 -6.20
N VAL A 21 -2.72 -25.60 -7.38
CA VAL A 21 -2.27 -24.24 -7.71
C VAL A 21 -3.38 -23.20 -7.56
N GLY A 22 -4.65 -23.58 -7.76
CA GLY A 22 -5.78 -22.66 -7.69
C GLY A 22 -6.14 -22.21 -6.26
N SER A 23 -6.12 -23.12 -5.30
CA SER A 23 -6.48 -22.83 -3.90
C SER A 23 -5.41 -22.02 -3.17
N GLU A 24 -4.12 -22.31 -3.43
CA GLU A 24 -3.00 -21.57 -2.84
C GLU A 24 -3.00 -20.08 -3.25
N LEU A 25 -3.28 -19.79 -4.53
CA LEU A 25 -3.37 -18.41 -5.02
C LEU A 25 -4.52 -17.62 -4.37
N ILE A 26 -5.65 -18.28 -4.08
CA ILE A 26 -6.78 -17.65 -3.40
C ILE A 26 -6.42 -17.35 -1.95
N VAL A 27 -5.80 -18.31 -1.24
CA VAL A 27 -5.38 -18.12 0.16
C VAL A 27 -4.36 -16.98 0.28
N VAL A 28 -3.35 -16.97 -0.60
CA VAL A 28 -2.36 -15.88 -0.65
C VAL A 28 -3.02 -14.55 -0.98
N GLY A 29 -3.97 -14.52 -1.94
CA GLY A 29 -4.71 -13.30 -2.28
C GLY A 29 -5.52 -12.74 -1.12
N ILE A 30 -6.25 -13.58 -0.38
CA ILE A 30 -7.03 -13.18 0.80
C ILE A 30 -6.10 -12.68 1.91
N PHE A 31 -5.02 -13.42 2.19
CA PHE A 31 -4.04 -13.02 3.19
C PHE A 31 -3.45 -11.63 2.88
N LEU A 32 -3.05 -11.41 1.63
CA LEU A 32 -2.55 -10.11 1.19
C LEU A 32 -3.62 -9.02 1.37
N LEU A 33 -4.86 -9.24 0.93
CA LEU A 33 -5.92 -8.25 1.10
C LEU A 33 -6.16 -7.87 2.57
N VAL A 34 -6.21 -8.85 3.47
CA VAL A 34 -6.39 -8.61 4.91
C VAL A 34 -5.18 -7.87 5.48
N PHE A 35 -3.96 -8.32 5.15
CA PHE A 35 -2.73 -7.71 5.66
C PHE A 35 -2.58 -6.26 5.19
N TRP A 36 -2.74 -6.01 3.88
CA TRP A 36 -2.63 -4.68 3.29
C TRP A 36 -3.77 -3.77 3.72
N GLY A 37 -5.01 -4.26 3.75
CA GLY A 37 -6.17 -3.51 4.22
C GLY A 37 -6.06 -3.12 5.70
N GLY A 38 -5.63 -4.07 6.55
CA GLY A 38 -5.35 -3.83 7.96
C GLY A 38 -4.22 -2.81 8.15
N SER A 39 -3.12 -2.95 7.40
CA SER A 39 -2.00 -2.01 7.42
C SER A 39 -2.40 -0.60 6.99
N ALA A 40 -3.24 -0.47 5.95
CA ALA A 40 -3.76 0.81 5.48
C ALA A 40 -4.67 1.47 6.53
N CYS A 41 -5.59 0.71 7.13
CA CYS A 41 -6.47 1.19 8.19
C CYS A 41 -5.68 1.62 9.43
N PHE A 42 -4.73 0.78 9.88
CA PHE A 42 -3.84 1.09 10.98
C PHE A 42 -3.00 2.34 10.70
N SER A 43 -2.48 2.49 9.48
CA SER A 43 -1.70 3.66 9.06
C SER A 43 -2.53 4.94 9.10
N LEU A 44 -3.78 4.90 8.62
CA LEU A 44 -4.68 6.05 8.64
C LEU A 44 -5.12 6.42 10.05
N TRP A 45 -5.47 5.42 10.87
CA TRP A 45 -5.77 5.62 12.29
C TRP A 45 -4.59 6.25 13.02
N ARG A 46 -3.38 5.74 12.79
CA ARG A 46 -2.15 6.25 13.40
C ARG A 46 -1.85 7.68 12.92
N ALA A 47 -1.99 7.96 11.62
CA ALA A 47 -1.83 9.31 11.07
C ALA A 47 -2.83 10.30 11.67
N GLN A 48 -4.10 9.92 11.77
CA GLN A 48 -5.14 10.73 12.40
C GLN A 48 -4.83 10.99 13.88
N ARG A 49 -4.38 9.96 14.61
CA ARG A 49 -4.05 10.10 16.03
C ARG A 49 -2.83 10.99 16.24
N LEU A 50 -1.79 10.82 15.43
CA LEU A 50 -0.63 11.72 15.37
C LEU A 50 -1.05 13.17 15.09
N TRP A 51 -2.02 13.40 14.22
CA TRP A 51 -2.49 14.75 13.92
C TRP A 51 -3.32 15.39 15.04
N LYS A 52 -4.03 14.60 15.83
CA LYS A 52 -4.92 15.10 16.89
C LYS A 52 -4.24 15.24 18.25
N ASP A 53 -3.29 14.37 18.57
CA ASP A 53 -2.73 14.24 19.92
C ASP A 53 -1.22 14.56 19.92
N PRO A 54 -0.80 15.75 20.41
CA PRO A 54 0.60 16.16 20.44
C PRO A 54 1.42 15.36 21.47
N ASP A 55 0.81 14.85 22.54
CA ASP A 55 1.52 14.04 23.54
C ASP A 55 1.80 12.65 22.99
N TYR A 56 0.87 12.09 22.23
CA TYR A 56 1.10 10.86 21.47
C TYR A 56 2.25 11.02 20.45
N TYR A 57 2.32 12.16 19.75
CA TYR A 57 3.44 12.46 18.85
C TYR A 57 4.79 12.45 19.58
N ARG A 58 4.88 13.12 20.74
CA ARG A 58 6.11 13.16 21.55
C ARG A 58 6.51 11.76 22.01
N HIS A 59 5.54 10.94 22.41
CA HIS A 59 5.79 9.56 22.81
C HIS A 59 6.36 8.72 21.64
N VAL A 60 5.74 8.79 20.46
CA VAL A 60 6.17 8.03 19.27
C VAL A 60 7.56 8.46 18.79
N VAL A 61 7.84 9.77 18.78
CA VAL A 61 9.18 10.28 18.44
C VAL A 61 10.20 9.84 19.49
N GLY A 62 9.87 9.95 20.79
CA GLY A 62 10.74 9.60 21.90
C GLY A 62 11.03 8.10 22.02
N GLN A 63 10.13 7.24 21.55
CA GLN A 63 10.36 5.78 21.48
C GLN A 63 11.42 5.39 20.45
N GLY A 64 11.82 6.28 19.53
CA GLY A 64 12.85 5.94 18.55
C GLY A 64 12.45 4.77 17.66
N VAL A 65 11.19 4.70 17.23
CA VAL A 65 10.66 3.61 16.37
C VAL A 65 11.58 3.34 15.17
N PHE A 66 12.25 4.39 14.69
CA PHE A 66 13.36 4.27 13.77
C PHE A 66 14.68 4.60 14.49
N ARG A 67 15.72 3.77 14.31
CA ARG A 67 17.11 4.02 14.78
C ARG A 67 17.81 5.15 13.99
N PHE A 68 17.07 6.19 13.63
CA PHE A 68 17.62 7.40 13.02
C PHE A 68 17.82 8.47 14.09
N ARG A 69 18.62 9.50 13.76
CA ARG A 69 18.72 10.69 14.61
C ARG A 69 17.34 11.33 14.80
N ASP A 70 17.13 11.97 15.96
CA ASP A 70 15.86 12.56 16.35
C ASP A 70 15.30 13.58 15.35
N ASP A 71 16.17 14.28 14.63
CA ASP A 71 15.82 15.23 13.56
C ASP A 71 15.11 14.54 12.38
N ILE A 72 15.63 13.38 11.95
CA ILE A 72 15.05 12.57 10.88
C ILE A 72 13.75 11.91 11.38
N ASN A 73 13.74 11.40 12.62
CA ASN A 73 12.57 10.71 13.17
C ASN A 73 11.36 11.67 13.28
N ARG A 74 11.58 12.90 13.76
CA ARG A 74 10.55 13.96 13.76
C ARG A 74 10.02 14.27 12.36
N GLY A 75 10.92 14.37 11.38
CA GLY A 75 10.54 14.60 9.98
C GLY A 75 9.70 13.47 9.40
N LEU A 76 10.10 12.22 9.63
CA LEU A 76 9.38 11.02 9.16
C LEU A 76 7.98 10.91 9.76
N VAL A 77 7.85 11.20 11.07
CA VAL A 77 6.57 11.16 11.77
C VAL A 77 5.62 12.27 11.27
N ARG A 78 6.13 13.44 10.86
CA ARG A 78 5.32 14.50 10.22
C ARG A 78 4.81 14.10 8.84
N GLY A 79 5.68 13.46 8.06
CA GLY A 79 5.33 12.95 6.73
C GLY A 79 4.46 11.68 6.74
N TRP A 80 4.07 11.19 7.92
CA TRP A 80 3.29 9.95 8.05
C TRP A 80 1.89 10.06 7.46
N ALA A 81 1.26 11.24 7.53
CA ALA A 81 -0.06 11.49 6.96
C ALA A 81 -0.11 11.30 5.42
N PRO A 82 0.72 12.01 4.62
CA PRO A 82 0.74 11.80 3.17
C PRO A 82 1.19 10.39 2.77
N PHE A 83 2.09 9.77 3.55
CA PHE A 83 2.48 8.38 3.34
C PHE A 83 1.32 7.41 3.54
N SER A 84 0.52 7.59 4.59
CA SER A 84 -0.64 6.73 4.87
C SER A 84 -1.70 6.82 3.76
N ALA A 85 -1.95 8.02 3.22
CA ALA A 85 -2.84 8.22 2.09
C ALA A 85 -2.31 7.52 0.82
N GLY A 86 -1.00 7.61 0.57
CA GLY A 86 -0.35 6.85 -0.51
C GLY A 86 -0.48 5.34 -0.31
N GLY A 87 -0.28 4.83 0.90
CA GLY A 87 -0.40 3.41 1.22
C GLY A 87 -1.81 2.86 1.02
N VAL A 88 -2.85 3.65 1.33
CA VAL A 88 -4.24 3.33 1.01
C VAL A 88 -4.44 3.26 -0.51
N ALA A 89 -3.92 4.22 -1.26
CA ALA A 89 -3.99 4.23 -2.73
C ALA A 89 -3.30 2.99 -3.33
N LEU A 90 -2.14 2.61 -2.83
CA LEU A 90 -1.42 1.40 -3.25
C LEU A 90 -2.23 0.13 -2.96
N THR A 91 -2.84 0.04 -1.78
CA THR A 91 -3.69 -1.10 -1.39
C THR A 91 -4.90 -1.22 -2.33
N ALA A 92 -5.54 -0.10 -2.66
CA ALA A 92 -6.64 -0.07 -3.63
C ALA A 92 -6.18 -0.51 -5.03
N ALA A 93 -5.00 -0.06 -5.48
CA ALA A 93 -4.42 -0.45 -6.76
C ALA A 93 -4.18 -1.96 -6.84
N MET A 94 -3.55 -2.52 -5.79
CA MET A 94 -3.27 -3.95 -5.72
C MET A 94 -4.55 -4.78 -5.66
N THR A 95 -5.56 -4.33 -4.92
CA THR A 95 -6.87 -4.99 -4.88
C THR A 95 -7.50 -5.05 -6.26
N MET A 96 -7.47 -3.94 -7.02
CA MET A 96 -7.99 -3.93 -8.39
C MET A 96 -7.21 -4.85 -9.34
N LEU A 97 -5.88 -4.90 -9.21
CA LEU A 97 -5.05 -5.78 -10.03
C LEU A 97 -5.28 -7.27 -9.72
N VAL A 98 -5.43 -7.62 -8.43
CA VAL A 98 -5.67 -9.00 -8.00
C VAL A 98 -7.08 -9.45 -8.43
N VAL A 99 -8.11 -8.63 -8.14
CA VAL A 99 -9.50 -8.96 -8.52
C VAL A 99 -9.68 -9.00 -10.04
N GLY A 100 -9.03 -8.08 -10.77
CA GLY A 100 -9.08 -8.03 -12.23
C GLY A 100 -8.24 -9.12 -12.93
N GLY A 101 -7.14 -9.57 -12.31
CA GLY A 101 -6.22 -10.56 -12.88
C GLY A 101 -6.60 -12.02 -12.61
N VAL A 102 -7.31 -12.30 -11.51
CA VAL A 102 -7.76 -13.66 -11.15
C VAL A 102 -8.93 -14.13 -12.04
N GLY A 103 -9.63 -13.20 -12.71
CA GLY A 103 -10.66 -13.51 -13.70
C GLY A 103 -10.06 -13.88 -15.07
N ARG A 104 -9.89 -15.15 -15.37
CA ARG A 104 -9.49 -15.62 -16.72
C ARG A 104 -10.58 -15.34 -17.76
N ARG A 105 -10.64 -14.15 -18.35
CA ARG A 105 -11.22 -13.91 -19.68
C ARG A 105 -10.42 -12.83 -20.42
N PRO A 106 -10.27 -12.90 -21.76
CA PRO A 106 -9.60 -11.85 -22.52
C PRO A 106 -10.43 -10.55 -22.42
N TYR A 107 -10.06 -9.72 -21.46
CA TYR A 107 -10.81 -8.55 -21.02
C TYR A 107 -10.69 -7.42 -22.04
N LYS A 108 -11.81 -7.07 -22.68
CA LYS A 108 -12.00 -5.76 -23.35
C LYS A 108 -12.16 -4.59 -22.34
N GLY A 109 -12.29 -4.88 -21.03
CA GLY A 109 -12.38 -3.88 -19.95
C GLY A 109 -11.10 -3.69 -19.11
N SER A 110 -10.00 -4.35 -19.47
CA SER A 110 -8.73 -4.38 -18.71
C SER A 110 -8.00 -3.04 -18.70
N VAL A 111 -8.15 -2.24 -19.76
CA VAL A 111 -7.41 -0.98 -19.91
C VAL A 111 -7.81 0.04 -18.86
N ALA A 112 -9.10 0.18 -18.54
CA ALA A 112 -9.56 1.13 -17.53
C ALA A 112 -9.02 0.78 -16.13
N ALA A 113 -9.08 -0.50 -15.74
CA ALA A 113 -8.54 -0.96 -14.45
C ALA A 113 -7.02 -0.77 -14.37
N LEU A 114 -6.31 -1.04 -15.48
CA LEU A 114 -4.86 -0.83 -15.57
C LEU A 114 -4.49 0.65 -15.43
N VAL A 115 -5.22 1.54 -16.12
CA VAL A 115 -5.02 2.99 -16.04
C VAL A 115 -5.28 3.49 -14.61
N VAL A 116 -6.37 3.05 -13.97
CA VAL A 116 -6.68 3.40 -12.58
C VAL A 116 -5.57 2.91 -11.63
N ALA A 117 -5.11 1.66 -11.78
CA ALA A 117 -4.02 1.13 -10.98
C ALA A 117 -2.73 1.92 -11.18
N ALA A 118 -2.38 2.28 -12.43
CA ALA A 118 -1.22 3.10 -12.74
C ALA A 118 -1.31 4.49 -12.09
N VAL A 119 -2.48 5.13 -12.14
CA VAL A 119 -2.73 6.42 -11.48
C VAL A 119 -2.56 6.30 -9.96
N LEU A 120 -3.09 5.24 -9.33
CA LEU A 120 -2.94 5.01 -7.90
C LEU A 120 -1.49 4.75 -7.49
N ILE A 121 -0.70 4.08 -8.33
CA ILE A 121 0.74 3.91 -8.12
C ILE A 121 1.45 5.27 -8.17
N VAL A 122 1.10 6.13 -9.14
CA VAL A 122 1.64 7.50 -9.22
C VAL A 122 1.27 8.30 -7.97
N VAL A 123 0.04 8.18 -7.46
CA VAL A 123 -0.39 8.80 -6.20
C VAL A 123 0.43 8.29 -5.02
N PHE A 124 0.71 6.99 -4.93
CA PHE A 124 1.59 6.43 -3.91
C PHE A 124 3.00 7.02 -3.98
N LEU A 125 3.60 7.06 -5.17
CA LEU A 125 4.93 7.64 -5.38
C LEU A 125 4.96 9.14 -5.02
N ALA A 126 3.92 9.89 -5.40
CA ALA A 126 3.76 11.28 -4.99
C ALA A 126 3.67 11.40 -3.46
N GLY A 127 2.96 10.51 -2.79
CA GLY A 127 2.89 10.42 -1.33
C GLY A 127 4.25 10.19 -0.67
N VAL A 128 5.09 9.32 -1.24
CA VAL A 128 6.47 9.08 -0.78
C VAL A 128 7.33 10.32 -0.96
N VAL A 129 7.29 10.96 -2.14
CA VAL A 129 8.03 12.21 -2.39
C VAL A 129 7.56 13.32 -1.45
N LEU A 130 6.27 13.39 -1.17
CA LEU A 130 5.67 14.35 -0.26
C LEU A 130 6.09 14.09 1.18
N GLN A 131 6.16 12.82 1.62
CA GLN A 131 6.70 12.43 2.91
C GLN A 131 8.16 12.86 3.06
N LEU A 132 9.00 12.58 2.06
CA LEU A 132 10.41 12.99 2.06
C LEU A 132 10.53 14.51 2.08
N SER A 133 9.72 15.22 1.30
CA SER A 133 9.70 16.69 1.23
C SER A 133 9.29 17.31 2.58
N VAL A 134 8.27 16.75 3.24
CA VAL A 134 7.84 17.17 4.58
C VAL A 134 8.92 16.85 5.61
N ALA A 135 9.54 15.67 5.53
CA ALA A 135 10.58 15.27 6.46
C ALA A 135 11.84 16.17 6.38
N TRP A 136 12.26 16.52 5.16
CA TRP A 136 13.48 17.31 4.94
C TRP A 136 13.26 18.82 5.03
N PHE A 137 12.19 19.33 4.42
CA PHE A 137 11.97 20.77 4.21
C PHE A 137 10.78 21.33 5.00
N ASN A 138 9.99 20.49 5.68
CA ASN A 138 8.71 20.87 6.30
C ASN A 138 7.75 21.57 5.31
N ARG A 139 7.77 21.15 4.05
CA ARG A 139 6.93 21.67 2.96
C ARG A 139 6.26 20.51 2.22
N PRO A 140 4.98 20.63 1.86
CA PRO A 140 4.10 21.78 2.05
C PRO A 140 3.39 21.78 3.42
N ARG A 141 3.12 22.97 3.97
CA ARG A 141 2.61 23.16 5.34
C ARG A 141 1.19 22.64 5.58
N TRP A 142 0.40 22.44 4.52
CA TRP A 142 -0.94 21.88 4.63
C TRP A 142 -0.94 20.38 4.96
N CYS A 143 0.15 19.66 4.66
CA CYS A 143 0.35 18.25 5.04
C CYS A 143 0.81 18.05 6.48
N VAL A 144 1.06 19.14 7.21
CA VAL A 144 1.68 19.12 8.53
C VAL A 144 0.63 19.52 9.56
N PRO A 145 0.52 18.79 10.70
CA PRO A 145 -0.44 19.16 11.72
C PRO A 145 -0.13 20.56 12.25
N ALA A 146 -1.17 21.31 12.63
CA ALA A 146 -1.07 22.74 12.93
C ALA A 146 0.04 23.06 13.94
N TYR A 147 0.20 22.23 14.98
CA TYR A 147 1.18 22.41 16.05
C TYR A 147 2.64 22.12 15.63
N LEU A 148 2.90 21.57 14.44
CA LEU A 148 4.26 21.26 13.92
C LEU A 148 4.67 22.14 12.73
N ARG A 149 3.82 23.08 12.30
CA ARG A 149 4.07 23.92 11.12
C ARG A 149 5.23 24.91 11.30
N ASP A 150 5.51 25.29 12.55
CA ASP A 150 6.56 26.24 12.90
C ASP A 150 7.93 25.58 13.08
N GLU A 151 7.97 24.25 13.14
CA GLU A 151 9.24 23.55 13.27
C GLU A 151 10.05 23.60 11.97
N SER A 152 11.36 23.75 12.09
CA SER A 152 12.26 23.68 10.94
C SER A 152 12.37 22.24 10.41
N GLY A 153 12.51 22.10 9.09
CA GLY A 153 12.84 20.81 8.48
C GLY A 153 14.25 20.34 8.87
N ALA A 154 14.51 19.03 8.78
CA ALA A 154 15.80 18.45 9.15
C ALA A 154 16.99 19.10 8.43
N TRP A 155 16.80 19.55 7.18
CA TRP A 155 17.84 20.23 6.42
C TRP A 155 18.18 21.62 7.01
N ALA A 156 17.17 22.41 7.38
CA ALA A 156 17.37 23.73 7.97
C ALA A 156 18.05 23.66 9.34
N GLN A 157 17.78 22.61 10.12
CA GLN A 157 18.46 22.35 11.40
C GLN A 157 19.95 22.05 11.23
N ARG A 158 20.34 21.40 10.12
CA ARG A 158 21.75 21.07 9.83
C ARG A 158 22.52 22.22 9.17
N HIS A 159 21.84 23.15 8.51
CA HIS A 159 22.46 24.28 7.83
C HIS A 159 21.90 25.64 8.30
N PRO A 160 22.08 26.01 9.59
CA PRO A 160 21.55 27.25 10.15
C PRO A 160 22.09 28.52 9.45
N ARG A 161 23.28 28.43 8.82
CA ARG A 161 23.90 29.55 8.08
C ARG A 161 23.31 29.84 6.70
N LYS A 162 22.50 28.94 6.11
CA LYS A 162 21.92 29.09 4.77
C LYS A 162 20.39 29.31 4.79
N ALA A 163 19.80 29.40 5.98
CA ALA A 163 18.35 29.53 6.18
C ALA A 163 17.91 30.96 6.55
N ARG A 164 18.83 31.95 6.45
CA ARG A 164 18.53 33.38 6.56
C ARG A 164 18.24 33.95 5.18
#